data_AF-A0A0C2ZY57-F1
#
_entry.id   AF-A0A0C2ZY57-F1
#
_cell.length_a   1.000
_cell.length_b   1.000
_cell.length_c   1.000
_cell.angle_alpha   90.00
_cell.angle_beta   90.00
_cell.angle_gamma   90.00
#
_symmetry.space_group_name_H-M   'P 1'
#
loop_
_entity.id
_entity.type
_entity.pdbx_description
1 polymer ?
#
loop_
_entity_poly.entity_id
_entity_poly.type
_entity_poly.pdbx_seq_one_letter_code
_entity_poly.pdbx_strand_id
1 'polypeptide(L)'
;MKKQMVFLLILSSFLYPQTFYYQNAQKVYLTKQDTPLRSHLSVDTFVDEYNRTVWVGDEIIIETQSIDTLVAKYPIDVVEKIGNRFYRCKVTPRDRVFEIAALIYHEEGVASAHPNFIKAKQSR
;
A
#
# COMPACT_ATOMS: atom_id res chain seq x y z
N MET A 1 38.50 -0.02 -15.12
CA MET A 1 37.61 0.97 -14.47
C MET A 1 36.46 1.44 -15.36
N LYS A 2 36.67 1.93 -16.61
CA LYS A 2 35.57 2.36 -17.51
C LYS A 2 34.52 1.28 -17.84
N LYS A 3 34.93 0.00 -17.98
CA LYS A 3 34.01 -1.13 -18.25
C LYS A 3 33.10 -1.49 -17.07
N GLN A 4 33.52 -1.24 -15.83
CA GLN A 4 32.70 -1.51 -14.63
C GLN A 4 31.61 -0.45 -14.43
N MET A 5 31.84 0.78 -14.92
CA MET A 5 30.90 1.89 -14.77
C MET A 5 29.64 1.73 -15.65
N VAL A 6 29.78 1.11 -16.83
CA VAL A 6 28.65 0.81 -17.73
C VAL A 6 27.72 -0.25 -17.13
N PHE A 7 28.28 -1.22 -16.39
CA PHE A 7 27.48 -2.25 -15.73
C PHE A 7 26.62 -1.69 -14.60
N LEU A 8 27.12 -0.65 -13.89
CA LEU A 8 26.37 0.04 -12.83
C LEU A 8 25.16 0.83 -13.37
N LEU A 9 25.30 1.47 -14.54
CA LEU A 9 24.24 2.26 -15.18
C LEU A 9 23.07 1.42 -15.70
N ILE A 10 23.33 0.18 -16.12
CA ILE A 10 22.27 -0.75 -16.55
C ILE A 10 21.49 -1.27 -15.32
N LEU A 11 22.18 -1.46 -14.18
CA LEU A 11 21.55 -1.96 -12.95
C LEU A 11 20.65 -0.91 -12.28
N SER A 12 20.99 0.38 -12.39
CA SER A 12 20.17 1.45 -11.80
C SER A 12 18.77 1.57 -12.42
N SER A 13 18.59 1.15 -13.68
CA SER A 13 17.29 1.15 -14.35
C SER A 13 16.31 0.12 -13.78
N PHE A 14 16.81 -0.90 -13.06
CA PHE A 14 15.99 -1.89 -12.36
C PHE A 14 15.63 -1.47 -10.92
N LEU A 15 16.18 -0.37 -10.42
CA LEU A 15 15.91 0.13 -9.06
C LEU A 15 14.67 1.02 -8.98
N TYR A 16 13.75 0.94 -9.96
CA TYR A 16 12.50 1.67 -9.83
C TYR A 16 11.76 1.17 -8.57
N PRO A 17 11.36 2.05 -7.65
CA PRO A 17 10.68 1.64 -6.44
C PRO A 17 9.38 0.92 -6.82
N GLN A 18 9.37 -0.40 -6.67
CA GLN A 18 8.20 -1.21 -6.99
C GLN A 18 7.16 -1.01 -5.89
N THR A 19 5.97 -0.58 -6.27
CA THR A 19 4.82 -0.53 -5.35
C THR A 19 4.29 -1.94 -5.18
N PHE A 20 4.05 -2.39 -3.95
CA PHE A 20 3.50 -3.71 -3.69
C PHE A 20 2.65 -3.73 -2.40
N TYR A 21 1.84 -4.76 -2.26
CA TYR A 21 1.17 -5.10 -1.01
C TYR A 21 1.21 -6.61 -0.78
N TYR A 22 0.89 -7.06 0.44
CA TYR A 22 0.79 -8.47 0.75
C TYR A 22 -0.65 -8.96 0.59
N GLN A 23 -0.82 -10.03 -0.20
CA GLN A 23 -2.07 -10.79 -0.31
C GLN A 23 -1.74 -12.27 -0.07
N ASN A 24 -2.39 -12.91 0.89
CA ASN A 24 -2.15 -14.32 1.23
C ASN A 24 -0.66 -14.65 1.45
N ALA A 25 0.04 -13.78 2.19
CA ALA A 25 1.49 -13.84 2.44
C ALA A 25 2.41 -13.75 1.19
N GLN A 26 1.85 -13.39 0.03
CA GLN A 26 2.59 -13.17 -1.21
C GLN A 26 2.62 -11.68 -1.57
N LYS A 27 3.72 -11.22 -2.16
CA LYS A 27 3.82 -9.84 -2.68
C LYS A 27 3.06 -9.76 -4.00
N VAL A 28 2.16 -8.79 -4.09
CA VAL A 28 1.49 -8.41 -5.34
C VAL A 28 2.06 -7.08 -5.78
N TYR A 29 2.75 -7.08 -6.92
CA TYR A 29 3.36 -5.88 -7.49
C TYR A 29 2.33 -5.07 -8.26
N LEU A 30 2.47 -3.75 -8.15
CA LEU A 30 1.56 -2.78 -8.72
C LEU A 30 2.32 -1.76 -9.56
N THR A 31 1.74 -1.44 -10.72
CA THR A 31 2.19 -0.35 -11.57
C THR A 31 1.20 0.79 -11.47
N LYS A 32 1.67 1.97 -11.07
CA LYS A 32 0.83 3.17 -11.01
C LYS A 32 0.39 3.56 -12.42
N GLN A 33 -0.89 3.84 -12.59
CA GLN A 33 -1.46 4.36 -13.82
C GLN A 33 -1.74 5.85 -13.67
N ASP A 34 -1.59 6.59 -14.78
CA ASP A 34 -2.02 7.98 -14.81
C ASP A 34 -3.51 8.05 -14.52
N THR A 35 -3.85 8.67 -13.39
CA THR A 35 -5.24 8.82 -12.99
C THR A 35 -5.81 10.01 -13.77
N PRO A 36 -6.88 9.83 -14.58
CA PRO A 36 -7.41 10.94 -15.36
C PRO A 36 -7.82 12.08 -14.42
N LEU A 37 -7.37 13.31 -14.73
CA LEU A 37 -7.53 14.57 -13.97
C LEU A 37 -8.96 14.88 -13.46
N ARG A 38 -9.98 14.15 -13.90
CA ARG A 38 -11.39 14.36 -13.54
C ARG A 38 -11.86 13.59 -12.29
N SER A 39 -11.04 12.78 -11.62
CA SER A 39 -11.49 12.17 -10.37
C SER A 39 -11.37 13.17 -9.22
N HIS A 40 -12.50 13.77 -8.82
CA HIS A 40 -12.64 14.52 -7.55
C HIS A 40 -12.32 13.67 -6.31
N LEU A 41 -12.09 12.37 -6.49
CA LEU A 41 -11.66 11.44 -5.47
C LEU A 41 -10.13 11.48 -5.38
N SER A 42 -9.63 11.76 -4.18
CA SER A 42 -8.25 11.61 -3.79
C SER A 42 -7.86 10.13 -3.76
N VAL A 43 -7.79 9.51 -4.94
CA VAL A 43 -7.58 8.07 -5.15
C VAL A 43 -6.58 7.87 -6.29
N ASP A 44 -5.61 6.98 -6.09
CA ASP A 44 -4.61 6.60 -7.09
C ASP A 44 -5.06 5.30 -7.75
N THR A 45 -4.81 5.20 -9.06
CA THR A 45 -5.08 3.98 -9.83
C THR A 45 -3.80 3.19 -10.01
N PHE A 46 -3.87 1.89 -9.74
CA PHE A 46 -2.81 0.94 -10.04
C PHE A 46 -3.36 -0.26 -10.80
N VAL A 47 -2.48 -0.98 -11.48
CA VAL A 47 -2.77 -2.29 -12.09
C VAL A 47 -1.76 -3.30 -11.58
N ASP A 48 -2.22 -4.53 -11.37
CA ASP A 48 -1.33 -5.65 -11.06
C ASP A 48 -0.83 -6.38 -12.33
N GLU A 49 -0.04 -7.42 -12.12
CA GLU A 49 0.51 -8.26 -13.20
C GLU A 49 -0.55 -8.97 -14.06
N TYR A 50 -1.79 -9.11 -13.56
CA TYR A 50 -2.92 -9.68 -14.29
C TYR A 50 -3.82 -8.60 -14.92
N ASN A 51 -3.33 -7.35 -14.97
CA ASN A 51 -4.05 -6.19 -15.49
C ASN A 51 -5.37 -5.89 -14.75
N ARG A 52 -5.46 -6.28 -13.47
CA ARG A 52 -6.60 -5.95 -12.61
C ARG A 52 -6.39 -4.57 -12.01
N THR A 53 -7.37 -3.69 -12.18
CA THR A 53 -7.32 -2.32 -11.64
C THR A 53 -7.61 -2.33 -10.14
N VAL A 54 -6.77 -1.64 -9.38
CA VAL A 54 -6.98 -1.36 -7.96
C VAL A 54 -6.92 0.14 -7.71
N TRP A 55 -7.80 0.60 -6.84
CA TRP A 55 -7.89 1.99 -6.44
C TRP A 55 -7.55 2.13 -4.97
N VAL A 56 -6.64 3.04 -4.66
CA VAL A 56 -6.10 3.22 -3.30
C VAL A 56 -6.14 4.69 -2.90
N GLY A 57 -6.75 4.96 -1.75
CA GLY A 57 -6.78 6.28 -1.13
C GLY A 57 -5.61 6.47 -0.15
N ASP A 58 -5.90 7.04 1.01
CA ASP A 58 -4.98 7.26 2.14
C ASP A 58 -5.24 6.32 3.32
N GLU A 59 -5.99 5.23 3.14
CA GLU A 59 -6.40 4.35 4.22
C GLU A 59 -5.76 2.96 4.14
N ILE A 60 -5.51 2.38 5.31
CA ILE A 60 -5.10 0.99 5.50
C ILE A 60 -6.05 0.28 6.46
N ILE A 61 -6.15 -1.04 6.32
CA ILE A 61 -6.84 -1.93 7.26
C ILE A 61 -5.78 -2.76 7.97
N ILE A 62 -5.84 -2.78 9.29
CA ILE A 62 -4.91 -3.50 10.16
C ILE A 62 -5.71 -4.47 11.02
N GLU A 63 -5.26 -5.72 11.08
CA GLU A 63 -5.78 -6.72 12.00
C GLU A 63 -4.79 -6.95 13.15
N THR A 64 -5.16 -6.53 14.35
CA THR A 64 -4.35 -6.63 15.57
C THR A 64 -5.26 -6.77 16.80
N GLN A 65 -4.72 -7.25 17.91
CA GLN A 65 -5.42 -7.20 19.21
C GLN A 65 -5.45 -5.78 19.78
N SER A 66 -4.35 -5.03 19.66
CA SER A 66 -4.22 -3.64 20.11
C SER A 66 -3.52 -2.78 19.05
N ILE A 67 -4.01 -1.56 18.88
CA ILE A 67 -3.55 -0.59 17.88
C ILE A 67 -2.63 0.49 18.47
N ASP A 68 -2.60 0.63 19.80
CA ASP A 68 -2.01 1.78 20.50
C ASP A 68 -0.52 1.95 20.19
N THR A 69 0.23 0.86 20.18
CA THR A 69 1.66 0.85 19.88
C THR A 69 1.95 1.23 18.42
N LEU A 70 1.05 0.89 17.50
CA LEU A 70 1.20 1.16 16.07
C LEU A 70 0.94 2.64 15.77
N VAL A 71 -0.07 3.25 16.38
CA VAL A 71 -0.38 4.68 16.26
C VAL A 71 0.75 5.55 16.80
N ALA A 72 1.45 5.10 17.85
CA ALA A 72 2.60 5.82 18.39
C ALA A 72 3.86 5.71 17.50
N LYS A 73 3.99 4.63 16.72
CA LYS A 73 5.19 4.32 15.93
C LYS A 73 5.09 4.78 14.47
N TYR A 74 3.89 4.77 13.90
CA TYR A 74 3.63 5.07 12.51
C TYR A 74 2.75 6.30 12.38
N PRO A 75 2.85 7.05 11.27
CA PRO A 75 2.05 8.24 11.07
C PRO A 75 0.66 7.85 10.55
N ILE A 76 -0.12 7.23 11.44
CA ILE A 76 -1.46 6.72 11.19
C ILE A 76 -2.44 7.22 12.24
N ASP A 77 -3.67 7.49 11.82
CA ASP A 77 -4.78 7.87 12.70
C ASP A 77 -5.90 6.84 12.60
N VAL A 78 -6.40 6.35 13.73
CA VAL A 78 -7.53 5.41 13.74
C VAL A 78 -8.80 6.15 13.32
N VAL A 79 -9.39 5.74 12.20
CA VAL A 79 -10.67 6.27 11.72
C VAL A 79 -11.81 5.49 12.35
N GLU A 80 -11.69 4.16 12.41
CA GLU A 80 -12.76 3.28 12.86
C GLU A 80 -12.20 1.94 13.33
N LYS A 81 -12.80 1.36 14.38
CA LYS A 81 -12.61 -0.04 14.74
C LYS A 81 -13.74 -0.87 14.15
N ILE A 82 -13.38 -1.88 13.35
CA ILE A 82 -14.30 -2.77 12.65
C ILE A 82 -14.28 -4.13 13.37
N GLY A 83 -15.33 -4.40 14.14
CA GLY A 83 -15.40 -5.61 14.96
C GLY A 83 -14.34 -5.64 16.06
N ASN A 84 -13.82 -6.83 16.38
CA ASN A 84 -12.94 -6.99 17.55
C ASN A 84 -11.46 -6.68 17.26
N ARG A 85 -11.00 -6.95 16.04
CA ARG A 85 -9.56 -6.98 15.71
C ARG A 85 -9.17 -6.13 14.51
N PHE A 86 -10.13 -5.62 13.73
CA PHE A 86 -9.80 -4.81 12.56
C PHE A 86 -9.90 -3.32 12.89
N TYR A 87 -8.95 -2.55 12.37
CA TYR A 87 -8.87 -1.11 12.49
C TYR A 87 -8.68 -0.52 11.10
N ARG A 88 -9.54 0.43 10.73
CA ARG A 88 -9.34 1.28 9.56
C ARG A 88 -8.57 2.51 10.03
N CYS A 89 -7.41 2.73 9.44
CA CYS A 89 -6.54 3.85 9.80
C CYS A 89 -6.24 4.69 8.56
N LYS A 90 -6.17 6.01 8.76
CA LYS A 90 -5.71 6.96 7.76
C LYS A 90 -4.20 7.13 7.87
N VAL A 91 -3.52 7.27 6.74
CA VAL A 91 -2.06 7.37 6.63
C VAL A 91 -1.67 8.77 6.17
N THR A 92 -0.70 9.37 6.86
CA THR A 92 -0.16 10.69 6.49
C THR A 92 1.37 10.64 6.41
N PRO A 93 2.01 10.98 5.28
CA PRO A 93 1.42 11.37 4.01
C PRO A 93 0.88 10.17 3.20
N ARG A 94 -0.11 10.44 2.36
CA ARG A 94 -0.86 9.44 1.57
C ARG A 94 0.00 8.60 0.63
N ASP A 95 1.04 9.18 0.06
CA ASP A 95 1.94 8.50 -0.89
C ASP A 95 2.71 7.32 -0.26
N ARG A 96 2.74 7.24 1.08
CA ARG A 96 3.38 6.16 1.84
C ARG A 96 2.45 5.03 2.28
N VAL A 97 1.20 4.99 1.81
CA VAL A 97 0.20 3.96 2.20
C VAL A 97 0.72 2.53 2.06
N PHE A 98 1.32 2.20 0.91
CA PHE A 98 1.84 0.85 0.67
C PHE A 98 3.05 0.53 1.55
N GLU A 99 3.96 1.49 1.70
CA GLU A 99 5.16 1.36 2.54
C GLU A 99 4.77 1.12 3.99
N ILE A 100 3.88 1.95 4.54
CA ILE A 100 3.45 1.87 5.94
C ILE A 100 2.66 0.59 6.19
N ALA A 101 1.78 0.18 5.27
CA ALA A 101 1.09 -1.10 5.38
C ALA A 101 2.09 -2.28 5.44
N ALA A 102 3.11 -2.28 4.59
CA ALA A 102 4.14 -3.32 4.58
C ALA A 102 4.99 -3.32 5.86
N LEU A 103 5.36 -2.16 6.39
CA LEU A 103 6.08 -2.06 7.66
C LEU A 103 5.24 -2.59 8.83
N ILE A 104 3.97 -2.19 8.92
CA ILE A 104 3.05 -2.64 9.97
C ILE A 104 2.81 -4.15 9.90
N TYR A 105 2.72 -4.73 8.69
CA TYR A 105 2.56 -6.17 8.51
C TYR A 105 3.67 -6.99 9.20
N HIS A 106 4.87 -6.42 9.37
CA HIS A 106 6.00 -7.08 10.02
C HIS A 106 6.09 -6.83 11.53
N GLU A 107 5.16 -6.07 12.12
CA GLU A 107 5.13 -5.85 13.57
C GLU A 107 4.59 -7.07 14.32
N GLU A 108 5.09 -7.25 15.54
CA GLU A 108 4.60 -8.31 16.42
C GLU A 108 3.13 -8.08 16.79
N GLY A 109 2.33 -9.16 16.76
CA GLY A 109 0.91 -9.11 17.10
C GLY A 109 -0.02 -8.63 15.97
N VAL A 110 0.54 -8.24 14.81
CA VAL A 110 -0.21 -7.92 13.59
C VAL A 110 -0.45 -9.19 12.79
N ALA A 111 -1.72 -9.53 12.55
CA ALA A 111 -2.10 -10.67 11.73
C ALA A 111 -2.15 -10.30 10.24
N SER A 112 -2.58 -9.07 9.93
CA SER A 112 -2.62 -8.54 8.57
C SER A 112 -2.56 -7.02 8.57
N ALA A 113 -1.96 -6.44 7.53
CA ALA A 113 -2.00 -5.01 7.27
C ALA A 113 -1.93 -4.77 5.75
N HIS A 114 -2.92 -4.08 5.20
CA HIS A 114 -2.99 -3.84 3.77
C HIS A 114 -3.69 -2.51 3.45
N PRO A 115 -3.44 -1.91 2.28
CA PRO A 115 -4.21 -0.77 1.80
C PRO A 115 -5.71 -1.08 1.75
N ASN A 116 -6.53 -0.07 2.07
CA ASN A 116 -7.98 -0.18 1.89
C ASN A 116 -8.34 0.00 0.41
N PHE A 117 -8.49 -1.12 -0.30
CA PHE A 117 -8.81 -1.10 -1.73
C PHE A 117 -10.26 -0.70 -1.98
N ILE A 118 -10.44 0.36 -2.77
CA ILE A 118 -11.76 0.81 -3.23
C ILE A 118 -12.16 -0.08 -4.40
N LYS A 119 -13.24 -0.86 -4.25
CA LYS A 119 -13.79 -1.67 -5.34
C LYS A 119 -14.80 -0.87 -6.15
N ALA A 120 -14.78 -1.03 -7.46
CA ALA A 120 -15.92 -0.63 -8.29
C ALA A 120 -17.15 -1.40 -7.82
N LYS A 121 -18.24 -0.68 -7.57
CA LYS A 121 -19.56 -1.30 -7.47
C LYS A 121 -19.89 -1.85 -8.86
N GLN A 122 -19.80 -3.17 -9.05
CA GLN A 122 -20.40 -3.81 -10.21
C GLN A 122 -21.90 -3.54 -10.14
N SER A 123 -22.46 -2.75 -11.06
CA SER A 123 -23.91 -2.73 -11.23
C SER A 123 -24.30 -4.09 -11.79
N ARG A 124 -25.15 -4.82 -11.08
CA ARG A 124 -25.80 -6.01 -11.61
C ARG A 124 -26.86 -5.61 -12.62
#